data_AF-A0AAV2Z0X3-F1
#
_entry.id   AF-A0AAV2Z0X3-F1
#
_cell.length_a   1.000
_cell.length_b   1.000
_cell.length_c   1.000
_cell.angle_alpha   90.00
_cell.angle_beta   90.00
_cell.angle_gamma   90.00
#
_symmetry.space_group_name_H-M   'P 1'
#
loop_
_entity.id
_entity.type
_entity.pdbx_description
1 polymer ?
#
loop_
_entity_poly.entity_id
_entity_poly.type
_entity_poly.pdbx_seq_one_letter_code
_entity_poly.pdbx_strand_id
1 'polypeptide(L)'
;MLPRASAGWTSVFSCVNYCLFTMAFGSSMLRAAGASALLVAMACLQTTNAWLDPIVIKGNRFFNSKTGVEFRMKGMAYYPRPNAGNLSDVNNYDWAADTHEDVWKPHLEVMKDLGVNVIRLYSVDPTTSHDKFMCACSEAGIYVLIGMAAPCENCAILDLEPPKCYPDELFTRMQMVYNAFAVYDNTLGFSVGNENNLLRKYSEGGFQTAPCVKALIRDTRNYADSCASAIRRVPIGLDSADIKPRESFIAYYDCTVDDNEFTRAEWHGFNPYVECDPVKHTKYEDSKGLQALMKEYNATGYSRPIMFGEYGCNLGENTMDGYENQRTFYDAKWMNEEPEMMDQIVGGNVFEFVTEIPNTVAKALTKEKDNGRYGVGYFDPLTCDHFTIPCKFKPYPEYDNLKKAYSTTKNSTLTLKEYTPTRNNILKCPGNVTSKLPPMPKVDTLKCSVNQPTCNGKKSNSDRDAKASTAPKLGEKKKPTNVSPEDPSAPKSEGGAGGKGNAAPALSAATSVAAAAAVAVAMLL
;
A
#
# COMPACT_ATOMS: atom_id res chain seq x y z
N MET A 1 3.74 48.07 -28.52
CA MET A 1 2.89 48.99 -29.30
C MET A 1 2.86 48.52 -30.75
N LEU A 2 1.67 48.23 -31.31
CA LEU A 2 1.36 48.08 -32.75
C LEU A 2 2.10 46.97 -33.56
N PRO A 3 1.56 46.48 -34.70
CA PRO A 3 0.15 46.07 -34.88
C PRO A 3 -0.08 44.85 -35.84
N ARG A 4 -1.34 44.35 -35.88
CA ARG A 4 -2.02 43.66 -37.03
C ARG A 4 -1.45 42.26 -37.46
N ALA A 5 -2.15 41.35 -38.15
CA ALA A 5 -3.57 41.09 -38.50
C ALA A 5 -3.64 39.74 -39.28
N SER A 6 -4.75 39.01 -39.49
CA SER A 6 -6.07 38.90 -38.82
C SER A 6 -6.91 37.77 -39.48
N ALA A 7 -7.74 37.04 -38.70
CA ALA A 7 -8.70 36.00 -39.14
C ALA A 7 -8.09 34.69 -39.73
N GLY A 8 -8.74 33.52 -39.64
CA GLY A 8 -9.99 33.14 -38.95
C GLY A 8 -10.49 31.74 -39.41
N TRP A 9 -11.65 31.32 -38.89
CA TRP A 9 -12.50 30.20 -39.38
C TRP A 9 -12.08 28.73 -39.08
N THR A 10 -12.89 28.08 -38.22
CA THR A 10 -13.63 26.79 -38.40
C THR A 10 -13.02 25.62 -39.23
N SER A 11 -13.26 24.33 -38.96
CA SER A 11 -13.88 23.60 -37.82
C SER A 11 -13.98 22.08 -38.15
N VAL A 12 -13.91 21.20 -37.12
CA VAL A 12 -14.40 19.79 -37.07
C VAL A 12 -13.73 18.68 -37.91
N PHE A 13 -13.83 17.47 -37.35
CA PHE A 13 -13.70 16.11 -37.91
C PHE A 13 -12.33 15.41 -38.00
N SER A 14 -12.07 14.63 -36.94
CA SER A 14 -11.88 13.17 -36.94
C SER A 14 -11.60 12.47 -38.29
N CYS A 15 -10.56 11.63 -38.31
CA CYS A 15 -10.53 10.45 -39.17
C CYS A 15 -9.78 9.29 -38.51
N VAL A 16 -10.53 8.23 -38.15
CA VAL A 16 -9.98 6.88 -38.01
C VAL A 16 -9.61 6.39 -39.41
N ASN A 17 -8.54 5.59 -39.56
CA ASN A 17 -8.40 4.76 -40.74
C ASN A 17 -7.73 3.42 -40.46
N TYR A 18 -8.39 2.34 -40.88
CA TYR A 18 -7.86 0.99 -40.95
C TYR A 18 -6.99 0.82 -42.20
N CYS A 19 -5.96 -0.02 -42.14
CA CYS A 19 -5.35 -0.62 -43.32
C CYS A 19 -5.37 -2.15 -43.20
N LEU A 20 -6.30 -2.79 -43.90
CA LEU A 20 -6.22 -4.22 -44.23
C LEU A 20 -5.45 -4.37 -45.54
N PHE A 21 -4.44 -5.25 -45.57
CA PHE A 21 -3.88 -5.76 -46.82
C PHE A 21 -4.24 -7.24 -46.97
N THR A 22 -5.05 -7.53 -47.99
CA THR A 22 -5.33 -8.89 -48.45
C THR A 22 -4.30 -9.33 -49.48
N MET A 23 -3.70 -10.50 -49.30
CA MET A 23 -3.12 -11.29 -50.40
C MET A 23 -3.52 -12.75 -50.28
N ALA A 24 -3.83 -13.34 -51.44
CA ALA A 24 -4.20 -14.73 -51.67
C ALA A 24 -3.77 -15.04 -53.12
N PHE A 25 -3.39 -16.26 -53.55
CA PHE A 25 -3.30 -17.57 -52.91
C PHE A 25 -2.15 -18.36 -53.59
N GLY A 26 -1.60 -19.39 -52.92
CA GLY A 26 -0.64 -20.31 -53.53
C GLY A 26 -0.61 -21.68 -52.83
N SER A 27 -1.29 -22.67 -53.42
CA SER A 27 -1.31 -24.10 -53.04
C SER A 27 0.09 -24.75 -53.14
N SER A 28 0.46 -25.83 -52.42
CA SER A 28 -0.25 -26.73 -51.49
C SER A 28 0.73 -27.71 -50.82
N MET A 29 0.56 -28.09 -49.55
CA MET A 29 0.93 -29.41 -49.00
C MET A 29 0.29 -29.71 -47.63
N LEU A 30 0.44 -30.94 -47.12
CA LEU A 30 -0.47 -31.61 -46.20
C LEU A 30 -0.30 -31.31 -44.68
N ARG A 31 -1.47 -31.18 -44.02
CA ARG A 31 -1.91 -31.75 -42.72
C ARG A 31 -1.13 -31.48 -41.40
N ALA A 32 -1.95 -31.06 -40.43
CA ALA A 32 -1.97 -31.48 -39.01
C ALA A 32 -0.98 -30.86 -38.01
N ALA A 33 -1.31 -29.66 -37.52
CA ALA A 33 -1.08 -29.25 -36.13
C ALA A 33 -2.02 -28.08 -35.74
N GLY A 34 -3.24 -28.39 -35.29
CA GLY A 34 -4.14 -27.43 -34.62
C GLY A 34 -4.39 -27.92 -33.18
N ALA A 35 -4.45 -27.08 -32.15
CA ALA A 35 -4.36 -25.62 -32.12
C ALA A 35 -3.59 -25.15 -30.88
N SER A 36 -2.80 -24.08 -31.02
CA SER A 36 -2.11 -23.40 -29.91
C SER A 36 -2.29 -21.90 -30.02
N ALA A 37 -2.37 -21.26 -28.84
CA ALA A 37 -2.26 -19.82 -28.61
C ALA A 37 -3.34 -18.90 -29.21
N LEU A 38 -4.41 -18.69 -28.43
CA LEU A 38 -5.08 -17.39 -28.33
C LEU A 38 -5.58 -17.16 -26.90
N LEU A 39 -4.64 -17.14 -25.95
CA LEU A 39 -4.87 -16.50 -24.65
C LEU A 39 -4.84 -14.99 -24.86
N VAL A 40 -6.02 -14.41 -25.09
CA VAL A 40 -6.19 -12.96 -25.09
C VAL A 40 -5.92 -12.46 -23.67
N ALA A 41 -4.75 -11.84 -23.47
CA ALA A 41 -4.43 -11.10 -22.26
C ALA A 41 -5.31 -9.83 -22.21
N MET A 42 -6.55 -10.00 -21.76
CA MET A 42 -7.51 -8.92 -21.60
C MET A 42 -7.13 -8.14 -20.34
N ALA A 43 -6.18 -7.21 -20.50
CA ALA A 43 -5.84 -6.21 -19.51
C ALA A 43 -7.04 -5.24 -19.37
N CYS A 44 -8.04 -5.65 -18.60
CA CYS A 44 -9.12 -4.79 -18.17
C CYS A 44 -8.55 -3.70 -17.25
N LEU A 45 -8.16 -2.58 -17.85
CA LEU A 45 -8.23 -1.27 -17.21
C LEU A 45 -9.69 -1.06 -16.80
N GLN A 46 -10.04 -1.53 -15.60
CA GLN A 46 -11.32 -1.24 -14.99
C GLN A 46 -11.32 0.25 -14.65
N THR A 47 -11.92 1.05 -15.54
CA THR A 47 -12.31 2.41 -15.19
C THR A 47 -13.35 2.33 -14.09
N THR A 48 -12.89 2.60 -12.87
CA THR A 48 -13.74 2.66 -11.68
C THR A 48 -14.67 3.86 -11.83
N ASN A 49 -15.94 3.58 -12.08
CA ASN A 49 -16.97 4.63 -12.22
C ASN A 49 -17.26 5.40 -10.91
N ALA A 50 -16.46 5.22 -9.84
CA ALA A 50 -16.46 5.92 -8.55
C ALA A 50 -15.35 5.34 -7.64
N TRP A 51 -15.68 5.02 -6.38
CA TRP A 51 -14.81 4.40 -5.38
C TRP A 51 -14.33 2.99 -5.75
N LEU A 52 -13.03 2.75 -5.56
CA LEU A 52 -12.40 1.42 -5.52
C LEU A 52 -12.94 0.61 -4.35
N ASP A 53 -12.99 -0.71 -4.50
CA ASP A 53 -13.38 -1.60 -3.41
C ASP A 53 -12.31 -1.61 -2.30
N PRO A 54 -12.68 -1.59 -1.01
CA PRO A 54 -11.70 -1.66 0.07
C PRO A 54 -10.78 -2.89 -0.04
N ILE A 55 -9.50 -2.70 0.32
CA ILE A 55 -8.54 -3.80 0.49
C ILE A 55 -8.66 -4.38 1.91
N VAL A 56 -8.66 -5.70 2.02
CA VAL A 56 -8.76 -6.45 3.28
C VAL A 56 -7.57 -7.38 3.49
N ILE A 57 -7.28 -7.72 4.76
CA ILE A 57 -6.16 -8.59 5.15
C ILE A 57 -6.64 -10.02 5.42
N LYS A 58 -5.97 -11.00 4.82
CA LYS A 58 -6.00 -12.41 5.26
C LYS A 58 -4.57 -12.92 5.38
N GLY A 59 -4.18 -13.33 6.59
CA GLY A 59 -2.79 -13.69 6.88
C GLY A 59 -1.81 -12.57 6.52
N ASN A 60 -0.71 -12.90 5.84
CA ASN A 60 0.29 -11.93 5.39
C ASN A 60 0.02 -11.33 4.00
N ARG A 61 -1.24 -11.32 3.54
CA ARG A 61 -1.65 -10.90 2.20
C ARG A 61 -2.81 -9.91 2.22
N PHE A 62 -2.84 -9.06 1.19
CA PHE A 62 -3.94 -8.14 0.89
C PHE A 62 -4.83 -8.69 -0.23
N PHE A 63 -6.13 -8.43 -0.18
CA PHE A 63 -7.11 -8.82 -1.19
C PHE A 63 -8.13 -7.72 -1.44
N ASN A 64 -8.61 -7.57 -2.67
CA ASN A 64 -9.79 -6.75 -2.96
C ASN A 64 -11.04 -7.39 -2.34
N SER A 65 -11.83 -6.61 -1.59
CA SER A 65 -12.98 -7.11 -0.82
C SER A 65 -14.15 -7.66 -1.63
N LYS A 66 -14.31 -7.28 -2.92
CA LYS A 66 -15.43 -7.74 -3.78
C LYS A 66 -15.01 -8.79 -4.81
N THR A 67 -13.86 -8.62 -5.46
CA THR A 67 -13.35 -9.60 -6.43
C THR A 67 -12.63 -10.76 -5.75
N GLY A 68 -12.13 -10.56 -4.52
CA GLY A 68 -11.33 -11.52 -3.79
C GLY A 68 -9.92 -11.74 -4.35
N VAL A 69 -9.48 -11.02 -5.39
CA VAL A 69 -8.13 -11.19 -5.97
C VAL A 69 -7.07 -10.56 -5.06
N GLU A 70 -5.89 -11.20 -4.93
CA GLU A 70 -4.75 -10.66 -4.19
C GLU A 70 -4.35 -9.28 -4.74
N PHE A 71 -4.24 -8.30 -3.84
CA PHE A 71 -3.78 -6.96 -4.14
C PHE A 71 -2.26 -6.88 -3.90
N ARG A 72 -1.53 -6.50 -4.95
CA ARG A 72 -0.07 -6.30 -4.95
C ARG A 72 0.26 -4.83 -5.09
N MET A 73 1.09 -4.29 -4.21
CA MET A 73 1.44 -2.86 -4.20
C MET A 73 2.51 -2.53 -5.26
N LYS A 74 2.15 -1.64 -6.17
CA LYS A 74 3.00 -0.90 -7.11
C LYS A 74 2.94 0.57 -6.69
N GLY A 75 3.56 0.90 -5.56
CA GLY A 75 3.38 2.17 -4.88
C GLY A 75 4.40 3.26 -5.22
N MET A 76 4.11 4.49 -4.82
CA MET A 76 5.03 5.63 -4.96
C MET A 76 4.92 6.57 -3.75
N ALA A 77 6.08 6.94 -3.20
CA ALA A 77 6.19 8.05 -2.25
C ALA A 77 5.91 9.37 -2.97
N TYR A 78 4.98 10.17 -2.44
CA TYR A 78 4.54 11.41 -3.07
C TYR A 78 4.62 12.59 -2.09
N TYR A 79 5.58 13.47 -2.37
CA TYR A 79 5.65 14.80 -1.79
C TYR A 79 6.13 15.78 -2.87
N PRO A 80 5.22 16.50 -3.57
CA PRO A 80 5.56 17.33 -4.72
C PRO A 80 6.12 18.71 -4.27
N ARG A 81 7.22 18.74 -3.53
CA ARG A 81 7.81 20.00 -3.06
C ARG A 81 8.21 20.91 -4.24
N PRO A 82 7.86 22.21 -4.23
CA PRO A 82 8.29 23.14 -5.26
C PRO A 82 9.80 23.43 -5.16
N ASN A 83 10.38 23.88 -6.28
CA ASN A 83 11.80 24.25 -6.34
C ASN A 83 12.10 25.58 -5.62
N ALA A 84 11.11 26.48 -5.51
CA ALA A 84 11.26 27.82 -4.96
C ALA A 84 10.01 28.28 -4.19
N GLY A 85 10.09 29.48 -3.61
CA GLY A 85 9.01 30.10 -2.83
C GLY A 85 8.89 29.54 -1.41
N ASN A 86 7.95 30.07 -0.62
CA ASN A 86 7.89 29.79 0.82
C ASN A 86 7.69 28.30 1.20
N LEU A 87 7.23 27.45 0.26
CA LEU A 87 7.04 26.02 0.50
C LEU A 87 8.20 25.14 0.01
N SER A 88 9.27 25.69 -0.58
CA SER A 88 10.46 24.90 -0.95
C SER A 88 11.31 24.48 0.26
N ASP A 89 11.18 25.17 1.39
CA ASP A 89 11.88 24.86 2.64
C ASP A 89 10.99 24.15 3.68
N VAL A 90 9.71 23.91 3.35
CA VAL A 90 8.80 23.16 4.21
C VAL A 90 8.94 21.66 3.89
N ASN A 91 9.12 20.85 4.93
CA ASN A 91 9.02 19.39 4.84
C ASN A 91 7.57 18.97 5.11
N ASN A 92 7.10 17.88 4.50
CA ASN A 92 5.84 17.22 4.89
C ASN A 92 4.63 18.19 4.97
N TYR A 93 4.49 19.07 3.97
CA TYR A 93 3.28 19.86 3.74
C TYR A 93 2.19 19.03 3.05
N ASP A 94 0.92 19.31 3.33
CA ASP A 94 -0.20 18.59 2.71
C ASP A 94 -0.52 19.15 1.30
N TRP A 95 0.15 18.58 0.30
CA TRP A 95 -0.15 18.80 -1.12
C TRP A 95 -1.30 17.94 -1.67
N ALA A 96 -1.92 17.09 -0.85
CA ALA A 96 -3.05 16.26 -1.26
C ALA A 96 -4.41 16.94 -1.00
N ALA A 97 -4.45 18.04 -0.25
CA ALA A 97 -5.68 18.81 -0.02
C ALA A 97 -6.33 19.31 -1.33
N ASP A 98 -7.66 19.39 -1.34
CA ASP A 98 -8.48 19.78 -2.50
C ASP A 98 -8.25 21.24 -2.97
N THR A 99 -7.57 22.05 -2.17
CA THR A 99 -7.11 23.40 -2.50
C THR A 99 -5.94 23.41 -3.49
N HIS A 100 -5.22 22.29 -3.64
CA HIS A 100 -4.06 22.13 -4.51
C HIS A 100 -4.37 21.24 -5.74
N GLU A 101 -5.64 21.21 -6.18
CA GLU A 101 -6.11 20.37 -7.29
C GLU A 101 -5.29 20.59 -8.58
N ASP A 102 -4.93 21.83 -8.87
CA ASP A 102 -4.09 22.20 -10.02
C ASP A 102 -2.66 21.66 -9.91
N VAL A 103 -2.15 21.44 -8.70
CA VAL A 103 -0.84 20.80 -8.45
C VAL A 103 -0.91 19.29 -8.59
N TRP A 104 -1.81 18.61 -7.87
CA TRP A 104 -1.77 17.14 -7.81
C TRP A 104 -2.43 16.44 -9.00
N LYS A 105 -3.42 17.06 -9.66
CA LYS A 105 -4.19 16.40 -10.72
C LYS A 105 -3.36 16.03 -11.96
N PRO A 106 -2.43 16.88 -12.46
CA PRO A 106 -1.50 16.47 -13.51
C PRO A 106 -0.59 15.30 -13.11
N HIS A 107 -0.22 15.20 -11.84
CA HIS A 107 0.66 14.14 -11.34
C HIS A 107 -0.03 12.78 -11.29
N LEU A 108 -1.35 12.72 -11.09
CA LEU A 108 -2.10 11.46 -11.12
C LEU A 108 -2.11 10.82 -12.53
N GLU A 109 -2.14 11.61 -13.61
CA GLU A 109 -2.00 11.06 -14.97
C GLU A 109 -0.59 10.51 -15.22
N VAL A 110 0.45 11.15 -14.67
CA VAL A 110 1.85 10.67 -14.72
C VAL A 110 1.98 9.35 -13.94
N MET A 111 1.40 9.24 -12.75
CA MET A 111 1.39 8.02 -11.94
C MET A 111 0.61 6.87 -12.58
N LYS A 112 -0.51 7.18 -13.23
CA LYS A 112 -1.33 6.22 -13.98
C LYS A 112 -0.59 5.67 -15.20
N ASP A 113 0.15 6.51 -15.93
CA ASP A 113 1.00 6.08 -17.05
C ASP A 113 2.20 5.23 -16.58
N LEU A 114 2.75 5.51 -15.39
CA LEU A 114 3.72 4.63 -14.71
C LEU A 114 3.14 3.28 -14.26
N GLY A 115 1.82 3.15 -14.13
CA GLY A 115 1.17 1.94 -13.58
C GLY A 115 1.21 1.87 -12.04
N VAL A 116 1.31 3.01 -11.36
CA VAL A 116 1.20 3.12 -9.90
C VAL A 116 -0.23 2.78 -9.46
N ASN A 117 -0.37 2.00 -8.38
CA ASN A 117 -1.67 1.70 -7.75
C ASN A 117 -1.74 2.06 -6.25
N VAL A 118 -0.65 2.59 -5.66
CA VAL A 118 -0.64 3.14 -4.30
C VAL A 118 0.14 4.45 -4.26
N ILE A 119 -0.41 5.48 -3.62
CA ILE A 119 0.35 6.67 -3.19
C ILE A 119 0.62 6.55 -1.69
N ARG A 120 1.87 6.78 -1.28
CA ARG A 120 2.25 6.95 0.13
C ARG A 120 2.41 8.44 0.44
N LEU A 121 1.55 8.95 1.32
CA LEU A 121 1.63 10.30 1.88
C LEU A 121 2.30 10.25 3.26
N TYR A 122 3.24 11.13 3.52
CA TYR A 122 3.97 11.19 4.81
C TYR A 122 3.18 11.85 5.93
N SER A 123 2.26 12.75 5.57
CA SER A 123 1.49 13.58 6.47
C SER A 123 0.29 14.20 5.74
N VAL A 124 -0.74 14.55 6.51
CA VAL A 124 -1.98 15.19 6.03
C VAL A 124 -2.48 16.21 7.05
N ASP A 125 -3.24 17.22 6.61
CA ASP A 125 -3.99 18.15 7.46
C ASP A 125 -5.46 17.70 7.56
N PRO A 126 -5.86 17.02 8.66
CA PRO A 126 -7.22 16.52 8.82
C PRO A 126 -8.28 17.60 9.05
N THR A 127 -7.93 18.89 8.99
CA THR A 127 -8.88 20.02 9.06
C THR A 127 -9.34 20.50 7.67
N THR A 128 -8.69 20.03 6.60
CA THR A 128 -9.02 20.36 5.21
C THR A 128 -9.76 19.21 4.50
N SER A 129 -10.23 19.44 3.27
CA SER A 129 -10.94 18.43 2.47
C SER A 129 -9.99 17.76 1.46
N HIS A 130 -10.19 16.47 1.26
CA HIS A 130 -9.47 15.62 0.30
C HIS A 130 -10.44 14.83 -0.59
N ASP A 131 -11.71 15.24 -0.63
CA ASP A 131 -12.78 14.54 -1.35
C ASP A 131 -12.44 14.42 -2.84
N LYS A 132 -11.89 15.48 -3.45
CA LYS A 132 -11.47 15.46 -4.86
C LYS A 132 -10.21 14.64 -5.06
N PHE A 133 -9.18 14.81 -4.22
CA PHE A 133 -7.93 14.05 -4.37
C PHE A 133 -8.18 12.55 -4.26
N MET A 134 -8.95 12.13 -3.24
CA MET A 134 -9.26 10.72 -3.01
C MET A 134 -10.16 10.15 -4.11
N CYS A 135 -11.12 10.93 -4.63
CA CYS A 135 -11.94 10.55 -5.78
C CYS A 135 -11.09 10.39 -7.05
N ALA A 136 -10.22 11.36 -7.37
CA ALA A 136 -9.34 11.29 -8.55
C ALA A 136 -8.32 10.15 -8.46
N CYS A 137 -7.76 9.89 -7.27
CA CYS A 137 -6.96 8.68 -7.03
C CYS A 137 -7.79 7.42 -7.32
N SER A 138 -9.03 7.38 -6.84
CA SER A 138 -9.92 6.23 -7.05
C SER A 138 -10.23 5.99 -8.54
N GLU A 139 -10.52 7.05 -9.31
CA GLU A 139 -10.73 6.98 -10.77
C GLU A 139 -9.48 6.52 -11.54
N ALA A 140 -8.29 6.85 -11.02
CA ALA A 140 -7.00 6.41 -11.55
C ALA A 140 -6.63 4.96 -11.18
N GLY A 141 -7.40 4.29 -10.31
CA GLY A 141 -7.08 2.96 -9.79
C GLY A 141 -6.07 2.96 -8.62
N ILE A 142 -5.89 4.11 -7.97
CA ILE A 142 -4.90 4.37 -6.93
C ILE A 142 -5.55 4.36 -5.53
N TYR A 143 -4.96 3.55 -4.64
CA TYR A 143 -5.20 3.58 -3.20
C TYR A 143 -4.20 4.52 -2.51
N VAL A 144 -4.50 4.97 -1.28
CA VAL A 144 -3.62 5.89 -0.54
C VAL A 144 -3.25 5.32 0.83
N LEU A 145 -1.94 5.26 1.11
CA LEU A 145 -1.38 4.93 2.42
C LEU A 145 -1.08 6.24 3.16
N ILE A 146 -1.70 6.44 4.33
CA ILE A 146 -1.72 7.73 5.04
C ILE A 146 -0.78 7.71 6.24
N GLY A 147 0.27 8.52 6.19
CA GLY A 147 1.07 8.90 7.35
C GLY A 147 0.28 9.80 8.29
N MET A 148 0.11 9.38 9.54
CA MET A 148 -0.70 10.09 10.53
C MET A 148 0.09 11.17 11.30
N ALA A 149 1.41 11.03 11.37
CA ALA A 149 2.30 12.03 11.95
C ALA A 149 2.36 13.30 11.09
N ALA A 150 2.94 14.38 11.62
CA ALA A 150 3.22 15.62 10.89
C ALA A 150 4.37 16.41 11.52
N PRO A 151 5.00 17.34 10.78
CA PRO A 151 6.07 18.23 11.28
C PRO A 151 5.53 19.40 12.13
N CYS A 152 4.47 19.19 12.90
CA CYS A 152 3.97 20.16 13.88
C CYS A 152 4.34 19.75 15.32
N GLU A 153 4.30 20.71 16.24
CA GLU A 153 4.59 20.46 17.66
C GLU A 153 3.68 19.34 18.20
N ASN A 154 4.28 18.37 18.89
CA ASN A 154 3.62 17.18 19.44
C ASN A 154 2.83 16.31 18.42
N CYS A 155 2.99 16.55 17.11
CA CYS A 155 2.34 15.79 16.03
C CYS A 155 3.09 14.53 15.60
N ALA A 156 4.13 14.13 16.33
CA ALA A 156 4.90 12.90 16.10
C ALA A 156 5.46 12.35 17.42
N ILE A 157 5.91 11.09 17.39
CA ILE A 157 6.70 10.49 18.48
C ILE A 157 8.01 11.27 18.65
N LEU A 158 8.31 11.70 19.86
CA LEU A 158 9.48 12.52 20.18
C LEU A 158 10.72 11.65 20.46
N ASP A 159 11.92 12.16 20.16
CA ASP A 159 13.20 11.52 20.55
C ASP A 159 13.49 11.75 22.05
N LEU A 160 12.70 11.06 22.87
CA LEU A 160 12.72 11.03 24.33
C LEU A 160 12.53 9.58 24.80
N GLU A 161 12.69 9.32 26.09
CA GLU A 161 12.37 8.03 26.69
C GLU A 161 10.89 7.93 27.09
N PRO A 162 10.30 6.72 27.13
CA PRO A 162 8.93 6.50 27.61
C PRO A 162 8.72 6.97 29.06
N PRO A 163 7.58 7.60 29.40
CA PRO A 163 6.43 7.85 28.53
C PRO A 163 6.53 9.13 27.68
N LYS A 164 7.55 9.97 27.88
CA LYS A 164 7.62 11.32 27.30
C LYS A 164 7.74 11.36 25.77
N CYS A 165 8.12 10.25 25.13
CA CYS A 165 8.09 10.13 23.67
C CYS A 165 6.69 10.10 23.05
N TYR A 166 5.62 10.00 23.84
CA TYR A 166 4.24 10.02 23.39
C TYR A 166 3.51 11.22 24.02
N PRO A 167 3.41 12.37 23.32
CA PRO A 167 2.61 13.51 23.74
C PRO A 167 1.11 13.17 23.73
N ASP A 168 0.34 13.82 24.60
CA ASP A 168 -1.11 13.60 24.68
C ASP A 168 -1.83 14.11 23.41
N GLU A 169 -1.37 15.23 22.85
CA GLU A 169 -1.92 15.82 21.63
C GLU A 169 -1.78 14.89 20.41
N LEU A 170 -0.77 14.02 20.41
CA LEU A 170 -0.54 13.05 19.34
C LEU A 170 -1.74 12.10 19.20
N PHE A 171 -2.33 11.64 20.31
CA PHE A 171 -3.51 10.78 20.23
C PHE A 171 -4.74 11.53 19.72
N THR A 172 -4.91 12.80 20.08
CA THR A 172 -5.95 13.66 19.49
C THR A 172 -5.78 13.75 17.97
N ARG A 173 -4.55 13.97 17.49
CA ARG A 173 -4.23 13.98 16.07
C ARG A 173 -4.54 12.64 15.38
N MET A 174 -4.23 11.50 16.01
CA MET A 174 -4.58 10.18 15.44
C MET A 174 -6.08 10.02 15.25
N GLN A 175 -6.90 10.44 16.23
CA GLN A 175 -8.36 10.43 16.11
C GLN A 175 -8.85 11.31 14.95
N MET A 176 -8.27 12.51 14.78
CA MET A 176 -8.60 13.43 13.68
C MET A 176 -8.28 12.83 12.30
N VAL A 177 -7.06 12.34 12.10
CA VAL A 177 -6.63 11.76 10.81
C VAL A 177 -7.44 10.50 10.47
N TYR A 178 -7.72 9.65 11.46
CA TYR A 178 -8.57 8.47 11.24
C TYR A 178 -9.98 8.87 10.78
N ASN A 179 -10.62 9.84 11.46
CA ASN A 179 -11.93 10.34 11.07
C ASN A 179 -11.98 11.01 9.69
N ALA A 180 -10.91 11.70 9.29
CA ALA A 180 -10.82 12.39 8.02
C ALA A 180 -10.60 11.43 6.83
N PHE A 181 -9.83 10.34 7.02
CA PHE A 181 -9.39 9.48 5.91
C PHE A 181 -9.98 8.07 5.87
N ALA A 182 -10.50 7.53 6.98
CA ALA A 182 -11.11 6.19 6.96
C ALA A 182 -12.46 6.18 6.20
N VAL A 183 -13.06 7.36 5.93
CA VAL A 183 -14.31 7.49 5.17
C VAL A 183 -14.16 7.19 3.68
N TYR A 184 -12.96 7.23 3.11
CA TYR A 184 -12.70 6.90 1.71
C TYR A 184 -12.41 5.41 1.56
N ASP A 185 -13.08 4.71 0.66
CA ASP A 185 -12.92 3.26 0.47
C ASP A 185 -11.52 2.89 -0.06
N ASN A 186 -10.85 3.82 -0.77
CA ASN A 186 -9.49 3.65 -1.30
C ASN A 186 -8.35 4.04 -0.35
N THR A 187 -8.60 4.37 0.92
CA THR A 187 -7.51 4.47 1.92
C THR A 187 -7.00 3.06 2.26
N LEU A 188 -5.79 2.70 1.84
CA LEU A 188 -5.20 1.37 1.99
C LEU A 188 -4.90 1.03 3.46
N GLY A 189 -4.37 2.01 4.19
CA GLY A 189 -3.83 1.81 5.53
C GLY A 189 -3.36 3.11 6.16
N PHE A 190 -3.09 3.06 7.45
CA PHE A 190 -2.56 4.15 8.25
C PHE A 190 -1.20 3.80 8.84
N SER A 191 -0.22 4.67 8.66
CA SER A 191 1.10 4.58 9.29
C SER A 191 1.17 5.54 10.47
N VAL A 192 1.28 5.03 11.70
CA VAL A 192 1.33 5.90 12.91
C VAL A 192 2.68 6.61 13.08
N GLY A 193 3.70 6.18 12.33
CA GLY A 193 5.04 6.72 12.39
C GLY A 193 5.94 6.15 11.31
N ASN A 194 6.92 6.96 10.89
CA ASN A 194 7.95 6.61 9.92
C ASN A 194 9.31 6.62 10.64
N GLU A 195 10.05 5.53 10.54
CA GLU A 195 11.45 5.40 11.00
C GLU A 195 11.72 5.82 12.45
N ASN A 196 10.76 5.61 13.37
CA ASN A 196 10.95 5.94 14.79
C ASN A 196 12.13 5.20 15.43
N ASN A 197 12.61 4.11 14.81
CA ASN A 197 13.83 3.40 15.20
C ASN A 197 15.15 4.13 14.86
N LEU A 198 15.10 5.28 14.19
CA LEU A 198 16.21 6.24 14.10
C LEU A 198 16.26 7.22 15.28
N LEU A 199 15.20 7.32 16.10
CA LEU A 199 15.15 8.15 17.31
C LEU A 199 15.89 7.41 18.44
N ARG A 200 17.13 7.82 18.70
CA ARG A 200 18.14 7.05 19.45
C ARG A 200 19.02 7.92 20.36
N LYS A 201 18.52 9.09 20.77
CA LYS A 201 19.28 10.08 21.56
C LYS A 201 19.73 9.58 22.94
N TYR A 202 19.01 8.61 23.52
CA TYR A 202 19.22 8.08 24.87
C TYR A 202 19.58 6.58 24.88
N SER A 203 19.33 5.84 23.79
CA SER A 203 19.65 4.41 23.71
C SER A 203 19.98 3.96 22.28
N GLU A 204 21.03 3.16 22.14
CA GLU A 204 21.43 2.55 20.87
C GLU A 204 20.46 1.43 20.43
N GLY A 205 20.60 0.98 19.18
CA GLY A 205 19.79 -0.13 18.63
C GLY A 205 18.36 0.22 18.24
N GLY A 206 17.90 1.47 18.43
CA GLY A 206 16.64 1.97 17.84
C GLY A 206 15.35 1.55 18.55
N PHE A 207 15.43 0.96 19.75
CA PHE A 207 14.25 0.52 20.52
C PHE A 207 13.76 1.53 21.57
N GLN A 208 14.45 2.66 21.75
CA GLN A 208 14.15 3.70 22.75
C GLN A 208 12.68 4.14 22.73
N THR A 209 12.17 4.51 21.56
CA THR A 209 10.82 5.04 21.36
C THR A 209 9.78 3.96 21.08
N ALA A 210 10.19 2.71 20.85
CA ALA A 210 9.31 1.61 20.47
C ALA A 210 8.12 1.39 21.43
N PRO A 211 8.26 1.53 22.78
CA PRO A 211 7.12 1.44 23.69
C PRO A 211 6.09 2.56 23.50
N CYS A 212 6.52 3.77 23.13
CA CYS A 212 5.63 4.87 22.77
C CYS A 212 4.92 4.60 21.44
N VAL A 213 5.63 4.13 20.41
CA VAL A 213 5.03 3.74 19.12
C VAL A 213 4.01 2.62 19.31
N LYS A 214 4.33 1.59 20.11
CA LYS A 214 3.42 0.46 20.38
C LYS A 214 2.20 0.85 21.21
N ALA A 215 2.32 1.87 22.08
CA ALA A 215 1.16 2.49 22.75
C ALA A 215 0.31 3.31 21.77
N LEU A 216 0.93 4.07 20.86
CA LEU A 216 0.22 4.82 19.81
C LEU A 216 -0.57 3.89 18.88
N ILE A 217 -0.01 2.75 18.49
CA ILE A 217 -0.72 1.68 17.74
C ILE A 217 -1.91 1.16 18.56
N ARG A 218 -1.70 0.84 19.85
CA ARG A 218 -2.76 0.37 20.77
C ARG A 218 -3.93 1.35 20.81
N ASP A 219 -3.66 2.63 21.03
CA ASP A 219 -4.70 3.63 21.25
C ASP A 219 -5.42 3.98 19.95
N THR A 220 -4.68 4.11 18.85
CA THR A 220 -5.25 4.37 17.51
C THR A 220 -6.11 3.21 17.03
N ARG A 221 -5.67 1.95 17.19
CA ARG A 221 -6.47 0.76 16.83
C ARG A 221 -7.69 0.59 17.73
N ASN A 222 -7.59 0.93 19.02
CA ASN A 222 -8.72 0.87 19.93
C ASN A 222 -9.78 1.95 19.63
N TYR A 223 -9.35 3.17 19.30
CA TYR A 223 -10.25 4.21 18.79
C TYR A 223 -10.95 3.77 17.49
N ALA A 224 -10.17 3.29 16.51
CA ALA A 224 -10.67 2.78 15.24
C ALA A 224 -11.74 1.68 15.42
N ASP A 225 -11.50 0.69 16.27
CA ASP A 225 -12.44 -0.40 16.50
C ASP A 225 -13.70 0.07 17.26
N SER A 226 -13.58 1.09 18.13
CA SER A 226 -14.73 1.73 18.78
C SER A 226 -15.63 2.49 17.79
N CYS A 227 -15.06 2.93 16.65
CA CYS A 227 -15.78 3.62 15.59
C CYS A 227 -16.35 2.71 14.49
N ALA A 228 -16.13 1.39 14.55
CA ALA A 228 -16.45 0.44 13.47
C ALA A 228 -17.92 0.41 13.00
N SER A 229 -18.86 0.93 13.80
CA SER A 229 -20.28 1.06 13.45
C SER A 229 -20.62 2.28 12.59
N ALA A 230 -19.77 3.32 12.63
CA ALA A 230 -19.92 4.59 11.92
C ALA A 230 -19.00 4.69 10.69
N ILE A 231 -17.79 4.15 10.80
CA ILE A 231 -16.74 4.20 9.78
C ILE A 231 -16.12 2.83 9.58
N ARG A 232 -15.70 2.51 8.36
CA ARG A 232 -15.05 1.22 8.05
C ARG A 232 -13.74 1.05 8.82
N ARG A 233 -13.38 -0.20 9.15
CA ARG A 233 -12.05 -0.54 9.67
C ARG A 233 -11.00 -0.38 8.56
N VAL A 234 -9.83 0.16 8.91
CA VAL A 234 -8.70 0.40 8.01
C VAL A 234 -7.43 -0.08 8.72
N PRO A 235 -6.55 -0.88 8.10
CA PRO A 235 -5.37 -1.42 8.78
C PRO A 235 -4.39 -0.35 9.28
N ILE A 236 -4.01 -0.43 10.56
CA ILE A 236 -3.07 0.49 11.21
C ILE A 236 -1.74 -0.23 11.48
N GLY A 237 -0.65 0.36 10.98
CA GLY A 237 0.71 -0.14 11.10
C GLY A 237 1.72 0.99 11.23
N LEU A 238 2.96 0.73 10.82
CA LEU A 238 4.08 1.67 10.88
C LEU A 238 5.13 1.31 9.82
N ASP A 239 5.93 2.30 9.44
CA ASP A 239 7.14 2.11 8.63
C ASP A 239 8.40 2.25 9.51
N SER A 240 9.39 1.39 9.29
CA SER A 240 10.66 1.36 10.04
C SER A 240 11.86 1.51 9.10
N ALA A 241 12.90 2.19 9.56
CA ALA A 241 14.18 2.18 8.87
C ALA A 241 14.75 0.76 8.88
N ASP A 242 15.57 0.42 7.88
CA ASP A 242 16.02 -0.96 7.61
C ASP A 242 17.14 -1.49 8.54
N ILE A 243 16.99 -1.25 9.85
CA ILE A 243 17.97 -1.48 10.91
C ILE A 243 17.88 -2.93 11.44
N LYS A 244 19.04 -3.59 11.59
CA LYS A 244 19.14 -4.90 12.25
C LYS A 244 19.22 -4.76 13.78
N PRO A 245 18.70 -5.72 14.57
CA PRO A 245 18.00 -6.96 14.16
C PRO A 245 16.53 -6.72 13.78
N ARG A 246 16.16 -7.01 12.54
CA ARG A 246 14.81 -6.79 11.97
C ARG A 246 13.77 -7.68 12.61
N GLU A 247 14.16 -8.92 12.89
CA GLU A 247 13.36 -9.92 13.59
C GLU A 247 12.93 -9.43 14.97
N SER A 248 13.73 -8.60 15.65
CA SER A 248 13.36 -8.00 16.94
C SER A 248 12.33 -6.89 16.78
N PHE A 249 12.42 -6.06 15.74
CA PHE A 249 11.38 -5.06 15.44
C PHE A 249 10.06 -5.73 15.06
N ILE A 250 10.09 -6.72 14.15
CA ILE A 250 8.92 -7.49 13.72
C ILE A 250 8.26 -8.18 14.92
N ALA A 251 9.05 -8.89 15.75
CA ALA A 251 8.55 -9.55 16.95
C ALA A 251 8.00 -8.56 17.99
N TYR A 252 8.65 -7.40 18.18
CA TYR A 252 8.19 -6.38 19.11
C TYR A 252 6.85 -5.76 18.68
N TYR A 253 6.67 -5.47 17.39
CA TYR A 253 5.42 -4.88 16.90
C TYR A 253 4.30 -5.91 16.68
N ASP A 254 4.59 -7.21 16.56
CA ASP A 254 3.56 -8.26 16.54
C ASP A 254 3.15 -8.78 17.93
N CYS A 255 4.04 -8.74 18.93
CA CYS A 255 3.75 -9.37 20.22
C CYS A 255 2.62 -8.69 20.98
N THR A 256 1.94 -9.43 21.86
CA THR A 256 0.86 -8.89 22.70
C THR A 256 1.39 -8.39 24.04
N VAL A 257 0.98 -7.19 24.45
CA VAL A 257 1.12 -6.71 25.82
C VAL A 257 -0.25 -6.79 26.53
N ASP A 258 -0.25 -7.26 27.77
CA ASP A 258 -1.41 -7.41 28.66
C ASP A 258 -2.66 -8.10 28.04
N ASP A 259 -2.44 -9.14 27.23
CA ASP A 259 -3.46 -9.88 26.45
C ASP A 259 -4.37 -8.95 25.61
N ASN A 260 -3.77 -7.96 24.95
CA ASN A 260 -4.48 -6.97 24.15
C ASN A 260 -4.05 -6.99 22.68
N GLU A 261 -4.97 -7.41 21.80
CA GLU A 261 -4.86 -7.42 20.34
C GLU A 261 -4.43 -6.06 19.78
N PHE A 262 -4.93 -4.96 20.34
CA PHE A 262 -4.64 -3.61 19.82
C PHE A 262 -3.16 -3.24 19.89
N THR A 263 -2.37 -3.87 20.77
CA THR A 263 -0.92 -3.57 20.90
C THR A 263 -0.09 -4.04 19.70
N ARG A 264 -0.70 -4.68 18.70
CA ARG A 264 -0.03 -5.26 17.53
C ARG A 264 -0.20 -4.37 16.29
N ALA A 265 0.83 -4.25 15.46
CA ALA A 265 0.70 -3.63 14.14
C ALA A 265 -0.10 -4.55 13.19
N GLU A 266 -1.02 -4.03 12.38
CA GLU A 266 -1.79 -4.82 11.40
C GLU A 266 -1.01 -5.06 10.10
N TRP A 267 0.02 -4.27 9.86
CA TRP A 267 1.05 -4.44 8.84
C TRP A 267 2.35 -3.78 9.34
N HIS A 268 3.50 -4.15 8.78
CA HIS A 268 4.79 -3.54 9.12
C HIS A 268 5.58 -3.22 7.85
N GLY A 269 5.83 -1.93 7.61
CA GLY A 269 6.69 -1.46 6.53
C GLY A 269 8.16 -1.37 6.94
N PHE A 270 9.05 -1.68 6.01
CA PHE A 270 10.48 -1.37 6.11
C PHE A 270 10.92 -0.50 4.95
N ASN A 271 11.97 0.30 5.12
CA ASN A 271 12.54 1.13 4.05
C ASN A 271 13.90 0.57 3.54
N PRO A 272 13.97 -0.62 2.90
CA PRO A 272 15.21 -1.23 2.47
C PRO A 272 15.73 -0.68 1.14
N TYR A 273 16.85 0.03 1.20
CA TYR A 273 17.61 0.47 0.01
C TYR A 273 18.72 -0.52 -0.34
N VAL A 274 18.37 -1.80 -0.51
CA VAL A 274 19.34 -2.93 -0.59
C VAL A 274 19.64 -3.44 -2.00
N GLU A 275 18.86 -3.07 -3.01
CA GLU A 275 19.14 -3.37 -4.42
C GLU A 275 19.69 -2.14 -5.12
N CYS A 276 20.98 -2.15 -5.43
CA CYS A 276 21.74 -0.98 -5.87
C CYS A 276 22.62 -1.21 -7.11
N ASP A 277 22.71 -2.39 -7.74
CA ASP A 277 23.60 -2.58 -8.92
C ASP A 277 22.79 -2.76 -10.22
N PRO A 278 22.44 -1.65 -10.92
CA PRO A 278 21.57 -1.69 -12.09
C PRO A 278 22.19 -2.38 -13.31
N VAL A 279 23.51 -2.63 -13.31
CA VAL A 279 24.25 -3.21 -14.45
C VAL A 279 24.49 -4.70 -14.25
N LYS A 280 24.85 -5.12 -13.03
CA LYS A 280 25.14 -6.53 -12.74
C LYS A 280 23.91 -7.29 -12.28
N HIS A 281 23.05 -6.71 -11.44
CA HIS A 281 21.86 -7.38 -10.93
C HIS A 281 20.72 -7.24 -11.93
N THR A 282 20.70 -8.14 -12.92
CA THR A 282 19.65 -8.17 -13.96
C THR A 282 18.67 -9.33 -13.78
N LYS A 283 18.95 -10.22 -12.82
CA LYS A 283 18.06 -11.29 -12.36
C LYS A 283 18.01 -11.33 -10.84
N TYR A 284 16.92 -11.87 -10.28
CA TYR A 284 16.72 -11.90 -8.84
C TYR A 284 17.80 -12.70 -8.10
N GLU A 285 18.36 -13.73 -8.74
CA GLU A 285 19.43 -14.53 -8.16
C GLU A 285 20.75 -13.76 -8.00
N ASP A 286 20.92 -12.62 -8.66
CA ASP A 286 22.07 -11.73 -8.45
C ASP A 286 21.90 -10.91 -7.15
N SER A 287 20.65 -10.61 -6.76
CA SER A 287 20.31 -9.74 -5.63
C SER A 287 20.49 -10.40 -4.27
N LYS A 288 21.75 -10.49 -3.81
CA LYS A 288 22.05 -11.07 -2.49
C LYS A 288 21.48 -10.26 -1.32
N GLY A 289 21.23 -8.96 -1.51
CA GLY A 289 20.55 -8.10 -0.55
C GLY A 289 19.09 -8.49 -0.33
N LEU A 290 18.31 -8.59 -1.42
CA LEU A 290 16.90 -8.97 -1.35
C LEU A 290 16.74 -10.43 -0.88
N GLN A 291 17.54 -11.37 -1.40
CA GLN A 291 17.52 -12.78 -0.95
C GLN A 291 17.79 -12.91 0.56
N ALA A 292 18.76 -12.16 1.09
CA ALA A 292 19.04 -12.15 2.53
C ALA A 292 17.86 -11.58 3.33
N LEU A 293 17.24 -10.49 2.86
CA LEU A 293 16.09 -9.87 3.51
C LEU A 293 14.85 -10.79 3.53
N MET A 294 14.55 -11.46 2.41
CA MET A 294 13.42 -12.41 2.35
C MET A 294 13.66 -13.61 3.25
N LYS A 295 14.90 -14.11 3.34
CA LYS A 295 15.27 -15.17 4.29
C LYS A 295 15.11 -14.72 5.75
N GLU A 296 15.52 -13.50 6.09
CA GLU A 296 15.33 -12.91 7.42
C GLU A 296 13.83 -12.80 7.77
N TYR A 297 13.00 -12.26 6.87
CA TYR A 297 11.55 -12.17 7.07
C TYR A 297 10.89 -13.54 7.21
N ASN A 298 11.26 -14.52 6.38
CA ASN A 298 10.73 -15.89 6.45
C ASN A 298 11.02 -16.54 7.81
N ALA A 299 12.23 -16.33 8.34
CA ALA A 299 12.65 -16.87 9.63
C ALA A 299 11.86 -16.30 10.82
N THR A 300 11.22 -15.12 10.70
CA THR A 300 10.37 -14.57 11.76
C THR A 300 9.06 -15.32 11.94
N GLY A 301 8.52 -15.93 10.88
CA GLY A 301 7.17 -16.50 10.89
C GLY A 301 6.03 -15.48 11.07
N TYR A 302 6.28 -14.18 10.86
CA TYR A 302 5.28 -13.12 11.03
C TYR A 302 4.03 -13.34 10.16
N SER A 303 2.86 -13.22 10.79
CA SER A 303 1.57 -13.67 10.25
C SER A 303 0.74 -12.58 9.56
N ARG A 304 1.29 -11.36 9.42
CA ARG A 304 0.63 -10.16 8.86
C ARG A 304 1.45 -9.56 7.72
N PRO A 305 0.88 -8.65 6.89
CA PRO A 305 1.59 -8.09 5.75
C PRO A 305 2.88 -7.36 6.13
N ILE A 306 3.97 -7.66 5.44
CA ILE A 306 5.17 -6.82 5.36
C ILE A 306 5.14 -6.10 4.02
N MET A 307 5.50 -4.82 3.98
CA MET A 307 5.69 -4.06 2.73
C MET A 307 7.05 -3.38 2.71
N PHE A 308 7.56 -3.04 1.53
CA PHE A 308 8.60 -2.03 1.46
C PHE A 308 7.92 -0.65 1.52
N GLY A 309 7.97 -0.02 2.70
CA GLY A 309 7.51 1.35 2.92
C GLY A 309 8.17 2.30 1.93
N GLU A 310 9.46 2.10 1.68
CA GLU A 310 10.27 2.74 0.63
C GLU A 310 11.25 1.74 0.00
N TYR A 311 11.58 1.93 -1.28
CA TYR A 311 12.67 1.23 -1.96
C TYR A 311 13.22 2.06 -3.15
N GLY A 312 14.29 1.58 -3.78
CA GLY A 312 14.86 2.17 -4.99
C GLY A 312 16.18 2.90 -4.74
N CYS A 313 17.22 2.15 -4.34
CA CYS A 313 18.57 2.66 -4.06
C CYS A 313 19.18 3.39 -5.26
N ASN A 314 19.81 4.55 -5.04
CA ASN A 314 20.43 5.37 -6.08
C ASN A 314 21.96 5.33 -6.07
N LEU A 315 22.59 4.36 -5.38
CA LEU A 315 24.06 4.31 -5.25
C LEU A 315 24.79 3.68 -6.46
N GLY A 316 24.08 2.88 -7.26
CA GLY A 316 24.61 2.12 -8.39
C GLY A 316 25.19 2.95 -9.53
N GLU A 317 26.20 2.40 -10.21
CA GLU A 317 26.97 3.14 -11.22
C GLU A 317 26.55 2.78 -12.64
N ASN A 318 25.97 3.75 -13.35
CA ASN A 318 25.73 3.73 -14.79
C ASN A 318 25.52 5.17 -15.29
N THR A 319 25.30 5.33 -16.60
CA THR A 319 24.86 6.60 -17.20
C THR A 319 23.81 6.31 -18.28
N MET A 320 22.67 7.00 -18.24
CA MET A 320 21.64 6.96 -19.30
C MET A 320 21.24 8.39 -19.65
N ASP A 321 21.17 8.73 -20.94
CA ASP A 321 20.84 10.08 -21.44
C ASP A 321 21.65 11.24 -20.80
N GLY A 322 22.89 10.90 -20.44
CA GLY A 322 23.85 11.79 -19.77
C GLY A 322 23.58 12.00 -18.27
N TYR A 323 22.58 11.37 -17.68
CA TYR A 323 22.37 11.33 -16.23
C TYR A 323 23.09 10.12 -15.62
N GLU A 324 23.80 10.32 -14.52
CA GLU A 324 24.49 9.27 -13.77
C GLU A 324 23.56 8.60 -12.75
N ASN A 325 23.93 7.41 -12.27
CA ASN A 325 23.27 6.72 -11.16
C ASN A 325 21.76 6.48 -11.37
N GLN A 326 21.42 6.01 -12.58
CA GLN A 326 20.07 5.73 -13.05
C GLN A 326 19.55 4.39 -12.54
N ARG A 327 18.37 4.41 -11.91
CA ARG A 327 17.74 3.20 -11.36
C ARG A 327 16.98 2.43 -12.44
N THR A 328 17.19 1.12 -12.49
CA THR A 328 16.54 0.18 -13.43
C THR A 328 15.27 -0.46 -12.89
N PHE A 329 15.01 -0.34 -11.57
CA PHE A 329 13.83 -0.84 -10.88
C PHE A 329 13.52 -2.33 -11.11
N TYR A 330 14.56 -3.16 -11.17
CA TYR A 330 14.36 -4.61 -11.17
C TYR A 330 13.73 -5.12 -9.87
N ASP A 331 14.03 -4.48 -8.73
CA ASP A 331 13.37 -4.72 -7.44
C ASP A 331 11.85 -4.48 -7.47
N ALA A 332 11.39 -3.41 -8.11
CA ALA A 332 9.97 -3.11 -8.33
C ALA A 332 9.22 -4.25 -9.05
N LYS A 333 9.90 -4.88 -10.02
CA LYS A 333 9.40 -6.03 -10.77
C LYS A 333 9.46 -7.29 -9.92
N TRP A 334 10.63 -7.65 -9.38
CA TRP A 334 10.85 -8.91 -8.66
C TRP A 334 9.95 -9.05 -7.43
N MET A 335 9.75 -7.96 -6.68
CA MET A 335 8.84 -7.88 -5.54
C MET A 335 7.39 -8.29 -5.86
N ASN A 336 7.02 -8.35 -7.14
CA ASN A 336 5.68 -8.72 -7.60
C ASN A 336 5.67 -9.85 -8.65
N GLU A 337 6.81 -10.50 -8.93
CA GLU A 337 6.90 -11.68 -9.81
C GLU A 337 7.68 -12.86 -9.21
N GLU A 338 8.65 -12.61 -8.33
CA GLU A 338 9.50 -13.66 -7.75
C GLU A 338 8.80 -14.33 -6.57
N PRO A 339 8.60 -15.66 -6.58
CA PRO A 339 7.87 -16.36 -5.52
C PRO A 339 8.41 -16.11 -4.12
N GLU A 340 9.75 -16.06 -3.94
CA GLU A 340 10.37 -15.81 -2.64
C GLU A 340 10.01 -14.43 -2.09
N MET A 341 9.99 -13.39 -2.94
CA MET A 341 9.59 -12.05 -2.51
C MET A 341 8.07 -11.97 -2.28
N MET A 342 7.28 -12.48 -3.23
CA MET A 342 5.82 -12.51 -3.12
C MET A 342 5.35 -13.21 -1.84
N ASP A 343 6.08 -14.23 -1.37
CA ASP A 343 5.76 -14.96 -0.15
C ASP A 343 6.00 -14.19 1.16
N GLN A 344 6.92 -13.24 1.19
CA GLN A 344 7.22 -12.45 2.38
C GLN A 344 6.51 -11.10 2.42
N ILE A 345 6.48 -10.38 1.28
CA ILE A 345 6.02 -8.99 1.21
C ILE A 345 4.85 -8.84 0.23
N VAL A 346 4.03 -7.80 0.42
CA VAL A 346 2.84 -7.50 -0.40
C VAL A 346 3.10 -6.50 -1.55
N GLY A 347 4.35 -6.10 -1.74
CA GLY A 347 4.76 -5.00 -2.62
C GLY A 347 5.36 -3.85 -1.81
N GLY A 348 5.47 -2.67 -2.43
CA GLY A 348 6.02 -1.49 -1.77
C GLY A 348 5.97 -0.21 -2.59
N ASN A 349 6.52 0.87 -2.03
CA ASN A 349 6.48 2.20 -2.63
C ASN A 349 7.88 2.65 -3.08
N VAL A 350 8.02 3.09 -4.33
CA VAL A 350 9.28 3.68 -4.78
C VAL A 350 9.48 5.03 -4.12
N PHE A 351 10.69 5.29 -3.61
CA PHE A 351 11.10 6.62 -3.19
C PHE A 351 11.87 7.27 -4.36
N GLU A 352 11.36 8.29 -5.06
CA GLU A 352 10.10 9.04 -4.89
C GLU A 352 9.63 9.65 -6.23
N PHE A 353 8.51 10.37 -6.24
CA PHE A 353 7.95 10.99 -7.45
C PHE A 353 8.90 12.01 -8.11
N VAL A 354 9.43 12.97 -7.35
CA VAL A 354 10.33 14.04 -7.85
C VAL A 354 11.54 14.21 -6.95
N THR A 355 12.70 14.53 -7.53
CA THR A 355 13.89 14.84 -6.73
C THR A 355 13.67 16.16 -5.99
N GLU A 356 13.66 16.10 -4.66
CA GLU A 356 13.61 17.29 -3.83
C GLU A 356 15.00 17.95 -3.73
N ILE A 357 15.13 19.20 -4.21
CA ILE A 357 16.39 19.97 -4.13
C ILE A 357 16.95 20.03 -2.68
N PRO A 358 16.14 20.20 -1.61
CA PRO A 358 16.66 20.18 -0.24
C PRO A 358 17.26 18.84 0.20
N ASN A 359 16.91 17.72 -0.45
CA ASN A 359 17.45 16.40 -0.12
C ASN A 359 18.80 16.13 -0.84
N THR A 360 19.09 16.80 -1.97
CA THR A 360 20.35 16.61 -2.70
C THR A 360 21.55 17.16 -1.93
N VAL A 361 22.74 16.60 -2.16
CA VAL A 361 24.01 17.07 -1.58
C VAL A 361 24.42 18.39 -2.26
N ALA A 362 24.27 18.47 -3.58
CA ALA A 362 24.60 19.64 -4.40
C ALA A 362 23.65 20.84 -4.17
N LYS A 363 22.49 20.64 -3.52
CA LYS A 363 21.40 21.64 -3.40
C LYS A 363 20.98 22.23 -4.74
N ALA A 364 21.01 21.39 -5.77
CA ALA A 364 20.64 21.69 -7.14
C ALA A 364 20.05 20.44 -7.82
N LEU A 365 19.46 20.62 -9.00
CA LEU A 365 19.16 19.53 -9.92
C LEU A 365 20.36 19.34 -10.86
N THR A 366 21.01 18.18 -10.78
CA THR A 366 22.23 17.83 -11.51
C THR A 366 21.98 16.70 -12.50
N LYS A 367 22.92 16.50 -13.44
CA LYS A 367 23.01 15.26 -14.21
C LYS A 367 23.92 14.24 -13.54
N GLU A 368 24.89 14.76 -12.80
CA GLU A 368 25.88 14.07 -12.00
C GLU A 368 25.22 13.32 -10.82
N LYS A 369 25.89 12.27 -10.35
CA LYS A 369 25.52 11.47 -9.18
C LYS A 369 25.34 12.34 -7.95
N ASP A 370 24.17 12.23 -7.31
CA ASP A 370 23.87 12.85 -6.03
C ASP A 370 23.03 11.89 -5.16
N ASN A 371 23.44 11.72 -3.90
CA ASN A 371 22.80 10.79 -2.97
C ASN A 371 21.34 11.14 -2.65
N GLY A 372 20.89 12.37 -2.88
CA GLY A 372 19.48 12.79 -2.71
C GLY A 372 18.66 12.77 -4.00
N ARG A 373 19.23 12.40 -5.16
CA ARG A 373 18.51 12.34 -6.45
C ARG A 373 17.65 11.07 -6.52
N TYR A 374 16.56 11.04 -5.76
CA TYR A 374 15.63 9.90 -5.66
C TYR A 374 14.36 10.06 -6.51
N GLY A 375 14.15 11.16 -7.21
CA GLY A 375 13.00 11.29 -8.13
C GLY A 375 13.04 10.29 -9.29
N VAL A 376 11.86 9.88 -9.77
CA VAL A 376 11.70 9.38 -11.16
C VAL A 376 11.67 10.54 -12.17
N GLY A 377 11.58 11.76 -11.68
CA GLY A 377 11.71 13.00 -12.43
C GLY A 377 12.01 14.19 -11.52
N TYR A 378 11.75 15.39 -12.02
CA TYR A 378 11.98 16.65 -11.33
C TYR A 378 10.99 17.72 -11.80
N PHE A 379 11.01 18.89 -11.18
CA PHE A 379 10.18 20.03 -11.59
C PHE A 379 10.96 21.08 -12.40
N ASP A 380 10.28 21.64 -13.41
CA ASP A 380 10.76 22.72 -14.28
C ASP A 380 9.69 23.83 -14.37
N PRO A 381 10.05 25.12 -14.33
CA PRO A 381 11.40 25.67 -14.17
C PRO A 381 11.94 25.57 -12.73
N LEU A 382 13.24 25.81 -12.54
CA LEU A 382 13.88 25.92 -11.22
C LEU A 382 13.26 27.02 -10.33
N THR A 383 12.57 27.99 -10.91
CA THR A 383 11.88 29.07 -10.18
C THR A 383 10.42 28.77 -9.84
N CYS A 384 9.96 27.53 -10.03
CA CYS A 384 8.57 27.17 -9.78
C CYS A 384 8.24 27.10 -8.27
N ASP A 385 7.08 27.63 -7.92
CA ASP A 385 6.56 27.75 -6.54
C ASP A 385 5.15 27.14 -6.38
N HIS A 386 4.66 26.47 -7.42
CA HIS A 386 3.27 26.03 -7.66
C HIS A 386 2.23 27.16 -7.78
N PHE A 387 2.32 28.23 -6.99
CA PHE A 387 1.29 29.29 -6.93
C PHE A 387 1.39 30.33 -8.05
N THR A 388 2.59 30.85 -8.31
CA THR A 388 2.85 31.93 -9.27
C THR A 388 3.43 31.37 -10.58
N ILE A 389 4.28 30.36 -10.45
CA ILE A 389 4.99 29.67 -11.52
C ILE A 389 4.73 28.17 -11.31
N PRO A 390 3.83 27.56 -12.11
CA PRO A 390 3.50 26.14 -11.98
C PRO A 390 4.72 25.24 -12.19
N CYS A 391 4.97 24.34 -11.25
CA CYS A 391 6.00 23.31 -11.41
C CYS A 391 5.51 22.23 -12.38
N LYS A 392 6.27 21.99 -13.45
CA LYS A 392 5.93 20.98 -14.45
C LYS A 392 6.86 19.78 -14.29
N PHE A 393 6.27 18.60 -14.11
CA PHE A 393 7.03 17.36 -14.06
C PHE A 393 7.84 17.15 -15.36
N LYS A 394 9.10 16.73 -15.19
CA LYS A 394 10.02 16.30 -16.23
C LYS A 394 10.57 14.93 -15.85
N PRO A 395 10.45 13.89 -16.69
CA PRO A 395 10.99 12.58 -16.38
C PRO A 395 12.53 12.58 -16.43
N TYR A 396 13.13 11.77 -15.58
CA TYR A 396 14.46 11.19 -15.82
C TYR A 396 14.31 9.81 -16.50
N PRO A 397 15.38 9.18 -17.01
CA PRO A 397 15.34 7.80 -17.48
C PRO A 397 14.78 6.77 -16.47
N GLU A 398 14.84 7.06 -15.17
CA GLU A 398 14.13 6.33 -14.12
C GLU A 398 12.62 6.14 -14.41
N TYR A 399 11.97 7.11 -15.05
CA TYR A 399 10.54 7.07 -15.38
C TYR A 399 10.18 5.87 -16.26
N ASP A 400 10.87 5.70 -17.40
CA ASP A 400 10.59 4.62 -18.34
C ASP A 400 11.00 3.26 -17.78
N ASN A 401 12.06 3.22 -16.95
CA ASN A 401 12.46 2.00 -16.24
C ASN A 401 11.38 1.54 -15.25
N LEU A 402 10.83 2.45 -14.43
CA LEU A 402 9.76 2.13 -13.49
C LEU A 402 8.46 1.76 -14.22
N LYS A 403 8.08 2.53 -15.24
CA LYS A 403 6.93 2.25 -16.10
C LYS A 403 7.02 0.84 -16.66
N LYS A 404 8.19 0.46 -17.19
CA LYS A 404 8.43 -0.88 -17.73
C LYS A 404 8.30 -1.95 -16.66
N ALA A 405 8.86 -1.75 -15.46
CA ALA A 405 8.70 -2.70 -14.35
C ALA A 405 7.21 -2.89 -14.01
N TYR A 406 6.51 -1.81 -13.65
CA TYR A 406 5.12 -1.85 -13.20
C TYR A 406 4.11 -2.28 -14.27
N SER A 407 4.27 -1.86 -15.53
CA SER A 407 3.36 -2.25 -16.62
C SER A 407 3.56 -3.68 -17.12
N THR A 408 4.74 -4.28 -16.94
CA THR A 408 5.01 -5.67 -17.38
C THR A 408 4.77 -6.72 -16.29
N THR A 409 4.84 -6.35 -15.01
CA THR A 409 4.47 -7.23 -13.90
C THR A 409 3.03 -7.74 -14.03
N LYS A 410 2.88 -9.06 -14.14
CA LYS A 410 1.57 -9.74 -14.22
C LYS A 410 0.71 -9.48 -12.98
N ASN A 411 -0.61 -9.43 -13.18
CA ASN A 411 -1.56 -9.42 -12.07
C ASN A 411 -1.56 -10.77 -11.33
N SER A 412 -1.74 -10.77 -10.02
CA SER A 412 -1.90 -12.01 -9.26
C SER A 412 -3.19 -12.74 -9.66
N THR A 413 -3.13 -14.06 -9.61
CA THR A 413 -4.27 -14.96 -9.82
C THR A 413 -4.76 -15.60 -8.52
N LEU A 414 -4.05 -15.39 -7.41
CA LEU A 414 -4.41 -15.92 -6.09
C LEU A 414 -5.68 -15.24 -5.58
N THR A 415 -6.65 -16.04 -5.12
CA THR A 415 -7.88 -15.50 -4.51
C THR A 415 -7.92 -15.68 -2.98
N LEU A 416 -8.70 -14.82 -2.32
CA LEU A 416 -9.02 -14.82 -0.89
C LEU A 416 -9.62 -16.16 -0.42
N LYS A 417 -10.33 -16.86 -1.32
CA LYS A 417 -10.97 -18.15 -1.05
C LYS A 417 -9.97 -19.29 -1.08
N GLU A 418 -9.03 -19.29 -2.02
CA GLU A 418 -8.00 -20.32 -2.16
C GLU A 418 -6.85 -20.12 -1.16
N TYR A 419 -6.50 -18.88 -0.85
CA TYR A 419 -5.38 -18.57 0.04
C TYR A 419 -5.65 -19.04 1.48
N THR A 420 -4.77 -19.91 1.98
CA THR A 420 -4.76 -20.36 3.38
C THR A 420 -3.48 -19.85 4.06
N PRO A 421 -3.57 -19.02 5.11
CA PRO A 421 -2.40 -18.55 5.84
C PRO A 421 -1.58 -19.70 6.42
N THR A 422 -0.31 -19.80 6.03
CA THR A 422 0.65 -20.77 6.59
C THR A 422 1.29 -20.28 7.89
N ARG A 423 1.13 -18.99 8.21
CA ARG A 423 1.67 -18.31 9.39
C ARG A 423 0.51 -17.84 10.25
N ASN A 424 0.39 -18.40 11.46
CA ASN A 424 -0.76 -18.21 12.34
C ASN A 424 -0.38 -18.03 13.82
N ASN A 425 0.90 -17.81 14.12
CA ASN A 425 1.40 -17.57 15.48
C ASN A 425 1.57 -16.08 15.77
N ILE A 426 1.30 -15.68 17.01
CA ILE A 426 1.68 -14.36 17.54
C ILE A 426 3.13 -14.48 18.00
N LEU A 427 3.98 -13.55 17.60
CA LEU A 427 5.39 -13.56 17.99
C LEU A 427 5.54 -13.18 19.48
N LYS A 428 6.61 -13.68 20.11
CA LYS A 428 6.93 -13.34 21.50
C LYS A 428 7.68 -12.00 21.55
N CYS A 429 7.40 -11.17 22.55
CA CYS A 429 8.15 -9.92 22.72
C CYS A 429 9.64 -10.23 22.96
N PRO A 430 10.57 -9.53 22.29
CA PRO A 430 12.00 -9.62 22.59
C PRO A 430 12.29 -9.29 24.07
N GLY A 431 13.03 -10.16 24.77
CA GLY A 431 13.30 -10.00 26.20
C GLY A 431 14.22 -8.83 26.56
N ASN A 432 14.88 -8.23 25.57
CA ASN A 432 15.76 -7.06 25.71
C ASN A 432 15.04 -5.72 25.48
N VAL A 433 13.75 -5.72 25.14
CA VAL A 433 12.95 -4.50 24.91
C VAL A 433 11.80 -4.44 25.91
N THR A 434 11.60 -3.29 26.55
CA THR A 434 10.54 -3.16 27.56
C THR A 434 9.15 -3.32 26.95
N SER A 435 8.35 -4.20 27.54
CA SER A 435 6.93 -4.37 27.26
C SER A 435 6.05 -3.39 28.06
N LYS A 436 6.62 -2.58 28.96
CA LYS A 436 5.87 -1.58 29.73
C LYS A 436 5.53 -0.39 28.83
N LEU A 437 4.30 -0.40 28.31
CA LEU A 437 3.78 0.68 27.47
C LEU A 437 3.32 1.89 28.30
N PRO A 438 3.45 3.12 27.80
CA PRO A 438 2.74 4.28 28.33
C PRO A 438 1.23 4.03 28.45
N PRO A 439 0.53 4.63 29.44
CA PRO A 439 -0.94 4.61 29.49
C PRO A 439 -1.52 5.32 28.25
N MET A 440 -2.82 5.13 28.00
CA MET A 440 -3.53 5.93 27.00
C MET A 440 -3.60 7.39 27.47
N PRO A 441 -3.28 8.38 26.62
CA PRO A 441 -3.46 9.80 26.91
C PRO A 441 -4.87 10.16 27.38
N LYS A 442 -4.98 11.13 28.30
CA LYS A 442 -6.26 11.63 28.81
C LYS A 442 -6.74 12.84 28.02
N VAL A 443 -7.10 12.60 26.77
CA VAL A 443 -7.66 13.59 25.86
C VAL A 443 -9.13 13.35 25.57
N ASP A 444 -9.81 14.36 25.03
CA ASP A 444 -11.19 14.21 24.59
C ASP A 444 -11.31 13.12 23.51
N THR A 445 -12.33 12.27 23.67
CA THR A 445 -12.68 11.27 22.65
C THR A 445 -13.52 11.94 21.58
N LEU A 446 -12.97 12.03 20.36
CA LEU A 446 -13.67 12.62 19.22
C LEU A 446 -14.81 11.70 18.78
N LYS A 447 -15.94 12.30 18.36
CA LYS A 447 -17.03 11.54 17.74
C LYS A 447 -16.55 10.92 16.44
N CYS A 448 -16.84 9.64 16.26
CA CYS A 448 -16.56 8.92 15.02
C CYS A 448 -17.24 9.61 13.83
N SER A 449 -16.50 9.80 12.74
CA SER A 449 -17.03 10.38 11.51
C SER A 449 -18.12 9.49 10.91
N VAL A 450 -19.22 10.12 10.50
CA VAL A 450 -20.34 9.51 9.76
C VAL A 450 -20.40 10.02 8.32
N ASN A 451 -19.36 10.73 7.87
CA ASN A 451 -19.31 11.31 6.53
C ASN A 451 -19.32 10.20 5.47
N GLN A 452 -19.93 10.53 4.33
CA GLN A 452 -20.01 9.67 3.15
C GLN A 452 -19.62 10.48 1.91
N PRO A 453 -18.30 10.71 1.68
CA PRO A 453 -17.80 11.40 0.50
C PRO A 453 -18.39 10.83 -0.79
N THR A 454 -18.63 11.71 -1.78
CA THR A 454 -19.30 11.31 -3.02
C THR A 454 -18.39 11.49 -4.22
N CYS A 455 -18.08 10.39 -4.91
CA CYS A 455 -17.32 10.37 -6.16
C CYS A 455 -18.23 9.83 -7.27
N ASN A 456 -18.38 10.56 -8.36
CA ASN A 456 -19.27 10.22 -9.48
C ASN A 456 -20.68 9.75 -9.07
N GLY A 457 -21.27 10.45 -8.09
CA GLY A 457 -22.60 10.16 -7.56
C GLY A 457 -22.71 8.94 -6.65
N LYS A 458 -21.64 8.18 -6.42
CA LYS A 458 -21.61 7.10 -5.42
C LYS A 458 -20.98 7.57 -4.11
N LYS A 459 -21.59 7.17 -3.01
CA LYS A 459 -21.09 7.41 -1.65
C LYS A 459 -20.07 6.37 -1.24
N SER A 460 -19.01 6.84 -0.58
CA SER A 460 -18.04 6.02 0.15
C SER A 460 -18.55 5.67 1.55
N ASN A 461 -17.84 4.81 2.29
CA ASN A 461 -18.22 4.39 3.65
C ASN A 461 -19.64 3.76 3.68
N SER A 462 -20.01 3.07 2.58
CA SER A 462 -21.23 2.27 2.50
C SER A 462 -21.12 1.00 3.34
N ASP A 463 -19.94 0.39 3.31
CA ASP A 463 -19.66 -0.97 3.80
C ASP A 463 -19.15 -0.96 5.26
N ARG A 464 -19.56 0.07 6.03
CA ARG A 464 -19.35 0.11 7.50
C ARG A 464 -20.07 -1.06 8.16
N ASP A 465 -19.54 -1.54 9.29
CA ASP A 465 -20.10 -2.66 10.02
C ASP A 465 -21.36 -2.23 10.79
N ALA A 466 -22.47 -2.07 10.06
CA ALA A 466 -23.77 -1.66 10.60
C ALA A 466 -24.36 -2.67 11.61
N LYS A 467 -23.70 -3.82 11.81
CA LYS A 467 -24.00 -4.82 12.83
C LYS A 467 -22.93 -4.89 13.94
N ALA A 468 -22.00 -3.93 14.01
CA ALA A 468 -21.03 -3.76 15.10
C ALA A 468 -21.68 -3.26 16.41
N SER A 469 -22.82 -3.81 16.81
CA SER A 469 -23.44 -3.60 18.14
C SER A 469 -22.59 -4.17 19.29
N THR A 470 -21.43 -4.76 18.97
CA THR A 470 -20.41 -5.29 19.87
C THR A 470 -19.03 -4.66 19.63
N ALA A 471 -18.96 -3.46 19.03
CA ALA A 471 -17.73 -2.68 18.99
C ALA A 471 -17.23 -2.40 20.44
N PRO A 472 -15.94 -2.62 20.75
CA PRO A 472 -15.41 -2.34 22.08
C PRO A 472 -15.42 -0.83 22.33
N LYS A 473 -15.68 -0.42 23.57
CA LYS A 473 -15.53 0.99 23.96
C LYS A 473 -14.05 1.38 23.99
N LEU A 474 -13.77 2.66 23.83
CA LEU A 474 -12.43 3.18 24.07
C LEU A 474 -11.97 2.83 25.51
N GLY A 475 -10.76 2.29 25.62
CA GLY A 475 -10.18 1.72 26.85
C GLY A 475 -10.44 0.21 27.04
N GLU A 476 -11.41 -0.40 26.37
CA GLU A 476 -11.63 -1.85 26.45
C GLU A 476 -10.58 -2.62 25.64
N LYS A 477 -10.06 -3.71 26.22
CA LYS A 477 -9.12 -4.62 25.53
C LYS A 477 -9.85 -5.58 24.61
N LYS A 478 -9.16 -6.02 23.56
CA LYS A 478 -9.64 -7.07 22.65
C LYS A 478 -8.72 -8.27 22.75
N LYS A 479 -9.28 -9.49 22.83
CA LYS A 479 -8.48 -10.71 22.92
C LYS A 479 -7.66 -10.91 21.63
N PRO A 480 -6.35 -11.22 21.70
CA PRO A 480 -5.51 -11.45 20.53
C PRO A 480 -5.98 -12.60 19.65
N THR A 481 -5.86 -12.44 18.33
CA THR A 481 -6.19 -13.47 17.35
C THR A 481 -5.32 -13.37 16.10
N ASN A 482 -5.09 -14.51 15.43
CA ASN A 482 -4.52 -14.59 14.09
C ASN A 482 -5.50 -15.16 13.05
N VAL A 483 -6.72 -15.46 13.48
CA VAL A 483 -7.83 -15.73 12.56
C VAL A 483 -8.32 -14.36 12.09
N SER A 484 -8.20 -14.07 10.79
CA SER A 484 -8.88 -12.91 10.20
C SER A 484 -10.38 -12.98 10.51
N PRO A 485 -11.06 -11.83 10.69
CA PRO A 485 -12.52 -11.81 10.68
C PRO A 485 -13.02 -12.58 9.47
N GLU A 486 -13.97 -13.51 9.69
CA GLU A 486 -14.54 -14.32 8.61
C GLU A 486 -15.06 -13.41 7.49
N ASP A 487 -14.90 -13.89 6.25
CA ASP A 487 -15.31 -13.21 5.02
C ASP A 487 -16.71 -12.58 5.19
N PRO A 488 -16.84 -11.23 5.16
CA PRO A 488 -18.12 -10.55 5.38
C PRO A 488 -19.14 -10.85 4.28
N SER A 489 -18.73 -11.45 3.16
CA SER A 489 -19.60 -11.92 2.07
C SER A 489 -20.07 -13.38 2.22
N ALA A 490 -19.57 -14.12 3.21
CA ALA A 490 -20.00 -15.50 3.46
C ALA A 490 -21.40 -15.53 4.14
N PRO A 491 -22.38 -16.28 3.60
CA PRO A 491 -23.66 -16.46 4.28
C PRO A 491 -23.43 -17.31 5.54
N LYS A 492 -23.55 -16.67 6.71
CA LYS A 492 -23.43 -17.36 8.01
C LYS A 492 -24.60 -18.34 8.15
N SER A 493 -24.28 -19.63 8.26
CA SER A 493 -25.24 -20.66 8.63
C SER A 493 -25.80 -20.36 10.03
N GLU A 494 -27.13 -20.37 10.15
CA GLU A 494 -27.77 -20.09 11.43
C GLU A 494 -27.45 -21.19 12.45
N GLY A 495 -26.85 -20.80 13.58
CA GLY A 495 -26.62 -21.68 14.71
C GLY A 495 -27.94 -22.03 15.39
N GLY A 496 -28.53 -23.17 15.02
CA GLY A 496 -29.78 -23.65 15.59
C GLY A 496 -29.66 -23.99 17.08
N ALA A 497 -30.36 -23.25 17.93
CA ALA A 497 -30.41 -23.50 19.36
C ALA A 497 -31.61 -24.39 19.75
N GLY A 498 -31.31 -25.56 20.34
CA GLY A 498 -32.17 -26.22 21.33
C GLY A 498 -33.39 -27.02 20.82
N GLY A 499 -33.29 -28.36 20.85
CA GLY A 499 -34.42 -29.27 20.79
C GLY A 499 -34.11 -30.60 21.51
N LYS A 500 -34.88 -30.95 22.55
CA LYS A 500 -34.71 -32.22 23.31
C LYS A 500 -35.26 -33.40 22.51
N GLY A 501 -34.54 -34.53 22.47
CA GLY A 501 -35.00 -35.80 21.90
C GLY A 501 -34.11 -36.98 22.31
N ASN A 502 -34.73 -38.12 22.64
CA ASN A 502 -34.07 -39.26 23.31
C ASN A 502 -33.05 -40.06 22.45
N ALA A 503 -32.15 -40.71 23.19
CA ALA A 503 -31.37 -41.92 22.88
C ALA A 503 -32.19 -43.04 22.17
N ALA A 504 -31.64 -44.04 21.43
CA ALA A 504 -30.27 -44.46 21.13
C ALA A 504 -30.19 -45.16 19.72
N PRO A 505 -29.30 -46.14 19.44
CA PRO A 505 -28.06 -45.92 18.69
C PRO A 505 -28.03 -46.58 17.29
N ALA A 506 -27.20 -46.05 16.39
CA ALA A 506 -26.87 -46.71 15.12
C ALA A 506 -25.56 -47.50 15.24
N LEU A 507 -25.59 -48.77 14.81
CA LEU A 507 -24.47 -49.71 14.87
C LEU A 507 -23.37 -49.42 13.84
N SER A 508 -22.16 -49.87 14.15
CA SER A 508 -21.01 -49.92 13.24
C SER A 508 -20.99 -51.20 12.38
N ALA A 509 -20.74 -51.06 11.08
CA ALA A 509 -20.06 -52.03 10.20
C ALA A 509 -19.73 -51.29 8.88
N ALA A 510 -18.49 -51.14 8.39
CA ALA A 510 -17.40 -52.09 8.14
C ALA A 510 -17.50 -52.84 6.78
N THR A 511 -16.77 -52.31 5.79
CA THR A 511 -15.93 -53.03 4.79
C THR A 511 -16.50 -54.12 3.86
N SER A 512 -16.48 -53.84 2.55
CA SER A 512 -15.85 -54.64 1.44
C SER A 512 -16.23 -53.97 0.11
N VAL A 513 -15.32 -53.50 -0.76
CA VAL A 513 -14.31 -54.19 -1.60
C VAL A 513 -14.89 -55.27 -2.52
N ALA A 514 -15.13 -54.91 -3.79
CA ALA A 514 -14.74 -55.68 -4.98
C ALA A 514 -15.00 -54.86 -6.26
N ALA A 515 -14.18 -55.06 -7.29
CA ALA A 515 -14.34 -54.47 -8.62
C ALA A 515 -14.70 -55.55 -9.64
N ALA A 516 -15.50 -55.22 -10.67
CA ALA A 516 -15.45 -55.94 -11.96
C ALA A 516 -16.06 -55.17 -13.13
N ALA A 517 -15.34 -55.28 -14.24
CA ALA A 517 -15.60 -54.92 -15.63
C ALA A 517 -17.03 -55.08 -16.23
N ALA A 518 -17.43 -54.02 -16.95
CA ALA A 518 -17.65 -54.00 -18.41
C ALA A 518 -18.96 -54.50 -19.10
N VAL A 519 -19.07 -54.00 -20.34
CA VAL A 519 -19.89 -54.42 -21.50
C VAL A 519 -21.33 -53.87 -21.62
N ALA A 520 -21.43 -52.86 -22.49
CA ALA A 520 -22.45 -52.58 -23.50
C ALA A 520 -23.95 -52.85 -23.23
N VAL A 521 -24.75 -51.80 -23.41
CA VAL A 521 -26.05 -51.88 -24.09
C VAL A 521 -26.00 -50.92 -25.27
N ALA A 522 -26.57 -51.36 -26.40
CA ALA A 522 -26.58 -50.62 -27.66
C ALA A 522 -27.97 -50.08 -27.99
N MET A 523 -28.01 -49.27 -29.05
CA MET A 523 -29.14 -49.01 -29.96
C MET A 523 -30.23 -47.98 -29.57
N LEU A 524 -30.27 -46.95 -30.43
CA LEU A 524 -31.45 -46.44 -31.14
C LEU A 524 -32.57 -45.80 -30.30
N LEU A 525 -32.46 -44.49 -30.06
CA LEU A 525 -32.89 -43.47 -31.05
C LEU A 525 -32.20 -42.12 -30.79
#